data_AF-A0A5C7KHF3-F1
#
_entry.id   AF-A0A5C7KHF3-F1
#
_cell.length_a   1.000
_cell.length_b   1.000
_cell.length_c   1.000
_cell.angle_alpha   90.00
_cell.angle_beta   90.00
_cell.angle_gamma   90.00
#
_symmetry.space_group_name_H-M   'P 1'
#
loop_
_entity.id
_entity.type
_entity.pdbx_description
1 polymer ?
#
loop_
_entity_poly.entity_id
_entity_poly.type
_entity_poly.pdbx_seq_one_letter_code
_entity_poly.pdbx_strand_id
1 'polypeptide(L)' 'MQVTKWGNSLAVRLPATVVQALELKEGEEIELHVVGERTFEVARKAQPTELLVRLRRLRGRLPADFRFDRLEAHEEDRQR' A
#
# COMPACT_ATOMS: atom_id res chain seq x y z
N MET A 1 1.17 -25.14 -6.64
CA MET A 1 1.34 -24.07 -7.65
C MET A 1 2.76 -24.15 -8.19
N GLN A 2 2.99 -23.84 -9.46
CA GLN A 2 4.33 -23.84 -10.06
C GLN A 2 4.62 -22.44 -10.60
N VAL A 3 5.88 -22.03 -10.48
CA VAL A 3 6.38 -20.80 -11.09
C VAL A 3 6.52 -21.04 -12.59
N THR A 4 6.03 -20.12 -13.40
CA THR A 4 6.12 -20.17 -14.87
C THR A 4 6.83 -18.94 -15.40
N LYS A 5 7.50 -19.06 -16.54
CA LYS A 5 8.10 -17.91 -17.23
C LYS A 5 7.03 -17.16 -18.02
N TRP A 6 6.95 -15.85 -17.85
CA TRP A 6 6.11 -14.94 -18.64
C TRP A 6 6.99 -13.81 -19.19
N GLY A 7 7.31 -13.86 -20.47
CA GLY A 7 8.30 -12.96 -21.07
C GLY A 7 9.67 -13.10 -20.39
N ASN A 8 10.19 -12.00 -19.87
CA ASN A 8 11.45 -11.96 -19.09
C ASN A 8 11.23 -12.08 -17.57
N SER A 9 10.00 -12.29 -17.13
CA SER A 9 9.62 -12.34 -15.72
C SER A 9 9.12 -13.73 -15.32
N LEU A 10 9.01 -13.94 -14.00
CA LEU A 10 8.38 -15.12 -13.43
C LEU A 10 6.97 -14.78 -12.97
N ALA A 11 6.05 -15.72 -13.15
CA ALA A 11 4.66 -15.60 -12.77
C ALA A 11 4.24 -16.78 -11.89
N VAL A 12 3.34 -16.49 -10.96
CA VAL A 12 2.62 -17.49 -10.18
C VAL A 12 1.13 -17.35 -10.48
N ARG A 13 0.41 -18.48 -10.48
CA ARG A 13 -1.06 -18.41 -10.55
C ARG A 13 -1.57 -17.96 -9.17
N LEU A 14 -2.63 -17.16 -9.13
CA LEU A 14 -3.36 -16.86 -7.91
C LEU A 14 -4.61 -17.75 -7.84
N PRO A 15 -4.89 -18.43 -6.70
CA PRO A 15 -6.12 -19.19 -6.55
C PRO A 15 -7.35 -18.30 -6.67
N ALA A 16 -8.46 -18.84 -7.20
CA ALA A 16 -9.69 -18.08 -7.39
C ALA A 16 -10.22 -17.43 -6.09
N THR A 17 -10.04 -18.09 -4.94
CA THR A 17 -10.42 -17.56 -3.63
C THR A 17 -9.66 -16.28 -3.27
N VAL A 18 -8.37 -16.18 -3.62
CA VAL A 18 -7.56 -14.98 -3.39
C VAL A 18 -7.99 -13.86 -4.33
N VAL A 19 -8.21 -14.19 -5.61
CA VAL A 19 -8.68 -13.22 -6.62
C VAL A 19 -10.02 -12.61 -6.19
N GLN A 20 -10.95 -13.44 -5.70
CA GLN A 20 -12.25 -12.98 -5.22
C GLN A 20 -12.15 -12.16 -3.93
N ALA A 21 -11.36 -12.61 -2.94
CA ALA A 21 -11.22 -11.92 -1.66
C ALA A 21 -10.60 -10.52 -1.80
N LEU A 22 -9.70 -10.35 -2.77
CA LEU A 22 -9.05 -9.07 -3.07
C LEU A 22 -9.73 -8.30 -4.21
N GLU A 23 -10.82 -8.84 -4.76
CA GLU A 23 -11.59 -8.29 -5.89
C GLU A 23 -10.70 -7.90 -7.09
N LEU A 24 -9.67 -8.69 -7.36
CA LEU A 24 -8.71 -8.39 -8.43
C LEU A 24 -9.34 -8.59 -9.80
N LYS A 25 -9.06 -7.68 -10.72
CA LYS A 25 -9.49 -7.75 -12.13
C LYS A 25 -8.32 -7.99 -13.06
N GLU A 26 -8.61 -8.55 -14.23
CA GLU A 26 -7.61 -8.66 -15.30
C GLU A 26 -7.12 -7.26 -15.71
N GLY A 27 -5.80 -7.11 -15.86
CA GLY A 27 -5.16 -5.83 -16.19
C GLY A 27 -4.97 -4.88 -15.00
N GLU A 28 -5.33 -5.29 -13.79
CA GLU A 28 -5.15 -4.48 -12.59
C GLU A 28 -3.72 -4.56 -12.04
N GLU A 29 -3.19 -3.42 -11.59
CA GLU A 29 -1.91 -3.37 -10.88
C GLU A 29 -2.05 -3.86 -9.44
N ILE A 30 -1.18 -4.79 -9.06
CA ILE A 30 -1.06 -5.28 -7.69
C ILE A 30 0.35 -5.03 -7.16
N GLU A 31 0.43 -4.85 -5.85
CA GLU A 31 1.71 -4.78 -5.14
C GLU A 31 1.94 -6.08 -4.36
N LEU A 32 3.17 -6.58 -4.44
CA LEU A 32 3.63 -7.77 -3.74
C LEU A 32 4.70 -7.35 -2.73
N HIS A 33 4.41 -7.56 -1.45
CA HIS A 33 5.33 -7.24 -0.35
C HIS A 33 5.86 -8.53 0.29
N VAL A 34 7.16 -8.56 0.59
CA VAL A 34 7.77 -9.64 1.38
C VAL A 34 7.63 -9.30 2.85
N VAL A 35 6.77 -10.02 3.55
CA VAL A 35 6.48 -9.79 4.99
C VAL A 35 7.26 -10.74 5.91
N GLY A 36 8.01 -11.68 5.35
CA GLY A 36 8.87 -12.59 6.11
C GLY A 36 9.66 -13.53 5.19
N GLU A 37 10.38 -14.49 5.77
CA GLU A 37 11.32 -15.35 5.03
C GLU A 37 10.67 -16.14 3.88
N ARG A 38 9.38 -16.49 4.01
CA ARG A 38 8.63 -17.27 2.99
C ARG A 38 7.18 -16.81 2.84
N THR A 39 6.89 -15.56 3.20
CA THR A 39 5.52 -15.02 3.23
C THR A 39 5.42 -13.80 2.34
N PHE A 40 4.47 -13.83 1.42
CA PHE A 40 4.13 -12.71 0.56
C PHE A 40 2.74 -12.21 0.92
N GLU A 41 2.59 -10.89 0.94
CA GLU A 41 1.29 -10.24 0.99
C GLU A 41 0.94 -9.72 -0.41
N VAL A 42 -0.27 -10.01 -0.86
CA VAL A 42 -0.82 -9.49 -2.11
C VAL A 42 -1.84 -8.44 -1.75
N ALA A 43 -1.59 -7.20 -2.17
CA ALA A 43 -2.52 -6.11 -1.98
C ALA A 43 -2.91 -5.50 -3.32
N ARG A 44 -4.20 -5.22 -3.48
CA ARG A 44 -4.68 -4.33 -4.55
C ARG A 44 -4.15 -2.92 -4.26
N LYS A 45 -3.67 -2.24 -5.29
CA LYS A 45 -3.26 -0.85 -5.18
C LYS A 45 -4.47 0.01 -4.79
N ALA A 46 -4.34 0.73 -3.68
CA ALA A 46 -5.43 1.57 -3.19
C ALA A 46 -5.71 2.70 -4.18
N GLN A 47 -6.98 2.88 -4.55
CA GLN A 47 -7.36 3.97 -5.43
C GLN A 47 -7.23 5.32 -4.70
N PRO A 48 -6.96 6.44 -5.40
CA PRO A 48 -6.86 7.75 -4.77
C PRO A 48 -8.07 8.11 -3.89
N THR A 49 -9.27 7.70 -4.32
CA THR A 49 -10.52 7.90 -3.57
C THR A 49 -10.55 7.11 -2.26
N GLU A 50 -10.08 5.86 -2.26
CA GLU A 50 -9.97 5.01 -1.06
C GLU A 50 -8.95 5.59 -0.06
N LEU A 51 -7.81 6.08 -0.56
CA LEU A 51 -6.81 6.77 0.25
C LEU A 51 -7.40 8.03 0.91
N LEU A 52 -8.14 8.84 0.16
CA LEU A 52 -8.82 10.01 0.70
C LEU A 52 -9.87 9.65 1.77
N VAL A 53 -10.62 8.56 1.58
CA VAL A 53 -11.57 8.06 2.60
C VAL A 53 -10.84 7.65 3.88
N ARG A 54 -9.69 6.98 3.78
CA ARG A 54 -8.86 6.63 4.95
C ARG A 54 -8.38 7.89 5.68
N LEU A 55 -7.87 8.89 4.95
CA LEU A 55 -7.42 10.17 5.52
C LEU A 55 -8.55 10.93 6.22
N ARG A 56 -9.78 10.89 5.67
CA ARG A 56 -10.94 11.55 6.29
C ARG A 56 -11.26 11.02 7.68
N ARG A 57 -10.95 9.75 8.01
CA ARG A 57 -11.14 9.18 9.35
C ARG A 57 -10.25 9.82 10.43
N LEU A 58 -9.19 10.52 10.02
CA LEU A 58 -8.26 11.19 10.92
C LEU A 58 -8.62 12.66 11.18
N ARG A 59 -9.67 13.19 10.52
CA ARG A 59 -10.13 14.58 10.74
C ARG A 59 -10.60 14.79 12.18
N GLY A 60 -10.36 15.99 12.69
CA GLY A 60 -10.80 16.41 14.04
C GLY A 60 -9.99 15.81 15.19
N ARG A 61 -8.91 15.06 14.92
CA ARG A 61 -8.00 14.54 15.96
C ARG A 61 -6.96 15.56 16.45
N LEU A 62 -6.77 16.64 15.70
CA LEU A 62 -5.82 17.69 16.05
C LEU A 62 -6.54 18.80 16.84
N PRO A 63 -5.87 19.44 17.80
CA PRO A 63 -6.37 20.63 18.48
C PRO A 63 -6.86 21.71 17.50
N ALA A 64 -7.82 22.52 17.93
CA ALA A 64 -8.42 23.56 17.08
C ALA A 64 -7.40 24.64 16.66
N ASP A 65 -6.36 24.84 17.47
CA ASP A 65 -5.25 25.75 17.29
C ASP A 65 -4.01 25.09 16.68
N PHE A 66 -4.08 23.79 16.36
CA PHE A 66 -2.95 23.09 15.78
C PHE A 66 -2.62 23.66 14.40
N ARG A 67 -1.38 24.14 14.26
CA ARG A 67 -0.80 24.59 13.01
C ARG A 67 0.46 23.77 12.74
N PHE A 68 0.49 23.10 11.60
CA PHE A 68 1.70 22.41 11.15
C PHE A 68 2.70 23.43 10.61
N ASP A 69 3.87 23.52 11.25
CA ASP A 69 5.03 24.25 10.71
C ASP A 69 6.11 23.27 10.26
N ARG A 70 6.47 23.36 8.98
CA ARG A 70 7.46 22.46 8.38
C ARG A 70 8.87 22.74 8.89
N LEU A 71 9.21 24.01 9.13
CA LEU A 71 10.57 24.38 9.53
C LEU A 71 10.86 23.90 10.94
N GLU A 72 9.90 24.10 11.85
CA GLU A 72 9.94 23.61 13.24
C GLU A 72 10.14 22.08 13.29
N ALA A 73 9.36 21.34 12.49
CA ALA A 73 9.43 19.87 12.45
C ALA A 73 10.77 19.29 11.99
N HIS A 74 11.65 20.09 11.38
CA HIS A 74 12.96 19.68 10.87
C HIS A 74 14.14 20.42 11.54
N GLU A 75 13.92 21.05 12.69
CA GLU A 75 14.99 21.81 13.38
C GLU A 75 16.13 20.91 13.87
N GLU A 76 15.85 19.70 14.35
CA GLU A 76 16.85 18.76 14.87
C GLU A 76 17.77 18.18 13.78
N ASP A 77 17.23 17.92 12.58
CA ASP A 77 18.01 17.43 11.42
C ASP A 77 18.97 18.49 10.88
N ARG A 78 18.70 19.78 11.13
CA ARG A 78 19.54 20.89 10.67
C ARG A 78 20.71 21.20 11.60
N GLN A 79 20.69 20.69 12.83
CA GLN A 79 21.72 20.95 13.86
C GLN A 79 22.75 19.81 14.00
N ARG A 80 22.59 18.72 13.25
CA ARG A 80 23.58 17.63 13.13
C ARG A 80 24.47 17.81 11.91
#